data_AF-A0A7V5ETR6-F1
#
_entry.id   AF-A0A7V5ETR6-F1
#
_cell.length_a   1.000
_cell.length_b   1.000
_cell.length_c   1.000
_cell.angle_alpha   90.00
_cell.angle_beta   90.00
_cell.angle_gamma   90.00
#
_symmetry.space_group_name_H-M   'P 1'
#
loop_
_entity.id
_entity.type
_entity.pdbx_description
1 polymer ?
#
loop_
_entity_poly.entity_id
_entity_poly.type
_entity_poly.pdbx_seq_one_letter_code
_entity_poly.pdbx_strand_id
1 'polypeptide(L)'
;MYKKFLSISFTLLLTATLFAACQTPSQPAAQSAPTNTAAPAPTQAPAITPSVTVEDQEVQDGKVVVAKVVSPGSGWIVIHAQKDGKPGPILGFAAVKEGENENVAVEIDASKATDILYAMLHTDA
;
A
#
# COMPACT_ATOMS: atom_id res chain seq x y z
N MET A 1 18.77 24.94 -18.05
CA MET A 1 17.59 24.62 -18.88
C MET A 1 16.36 24.67 -17.98
N TYR A 2 15.44 25.59 -18.24
CA TYR A 2 14.38 25.99 -17.31
C TYR A 2 13.20 25.00 -17.30
N LYS A 3 12.82 24.58 -16.09
CA LYS A 3 11.64 23.73 -15.80
C LYS A 3 10.39 24.60 -15.80
N LYS A 4 9.35 24.20 -16.55
CA LYS A 4 8.01 24.81 -16.51
C LYS A 4 7.09 23.95 -15.66
N PHE A 5 6.66 24.46 -14.50
CA PHE A 5 5.59 23.90 -13.67
C PHE A 5 4.29 24.65 -13.98
N LEU A 6 3.22 23.92 -14.24
CA LEU A 6 1.87 24.47 -14.45
C LEU A 6 1.02 24.14 -13.22
N SER A 7 0.65 25.17 -12.47
CA SER A 7 -0.21 25.11 -11.29
C SER A 7 -1.64 25.47 -11.69
N ILE A 8 -2.62 24.63 -11.33
CA ILE A 8 -4.05 24.92 -11.51
C ILE A 8 -4.65 25.08 -10.12
N SER A 9 -4.88 26.34 -9.73
CA SER A 9 -5.65 26.70 -8.54
C SER A 9 -7.14 26.61 -8.87
N PHE A 10 -7.89 25.78 -8.13
CA PHE A 10 -9.35 25.74 -8.20
C PHE A 10 -9.91 26.42 -6.95
N THR A 11 -10.33 27.67 -7.10
CA THR A 11 -11.00 28.44 -6.05
C THR A 11 -12.49 28.14 -6.12
N LEU A 12 -13.02 27.39 -5.15
CA LEU A 12 -14.46 27.23 -4.95
C LEU A 12 -14.89 28.07 -3.75
N LEU A 13 -15.53 29.20 -4.05
CA LEU A 13 -16.18 30.10 -3.09
C LEU A 13 -17.65 29.67 -2.98
N LEU A 14 -18.13 29.26 -1.80
CA LEU A 14 -19.55 29.11 -1.53
C LEU A 14 -19.89 29.73 -0.17
N THR A 15 -20.69 30.78 -0.23
CA THR A 15 -21.13 31.62 0.89
C THR A 15 -22.38 31.05 1.57
N ALA A 16 -22.49 31.37 2.86
CA ALA A 16 -23.40 30.87 3.88
C ALA A 16 -24.90 31.13 3.69
N THR A 17 -25.73 30.31 4.37
CA THR A 17 -26.93 30.80 5.09
C THR A 17 -27.21 29.92 6.31
N LEU A 18 -27.16 30.53 7.51
CA LEU A 18 -27.71 30.01 8.77
C LEU A 18 -29.24 29.97 8.67
N PHE A 19 -29.84 28.84 9.05
CA PHE A 19 -31.24 28.82 9.50
C PHE A 19 -31.28 28.25 10.92
N ALA A 20 -31.52 29.14 11.88
CA ALA A 20 -31.95 28.80 13.23
C ALA A 20 -33.48 28.79 13.26
N ALA A 21 -34.07 27.65 13.61
CA ALA A 21 -35.46 27.59 14.05
C ALA A 21 -35.56 26.63 15.24
N CYS A 22 -35.78 27.20 16.42
CA CYS A 22 -36.11 26.49 17.65
C CYS A 22 -37.49 25.85 17.52
N GLN A 23 -37.62 24.56 17.83
CA GLN A 23 -38.92 23.99 18.21
C GLN A 23 -38.77 23.16 19.48
N THR A 24 -39.58 23.56 20.46
CA THR A 24 -39.68 23.17 21.87
C THR A 24 -39.88 21.66 22.08
N PRO A 25 -39.33 21.08 23.16
CA PRO A 25 -39.51 19.67 23.51
C PRO A 25 -40.88 19.44 24.15
N SER A 26 -41.59 18.40 23.72
CA SER A 26 -42.76 17.88 24.46
C SER A 26 -42.94 16.40 24.18
N GLN A 27 -42.48 15.56 25.11
CA GLN A 27 -43.27 14.41 25.59
C GLN A 27 -42.59 13.77 26.82
N PRO A 28 -43.20 13.82 28.02
CA PRO A 28 -42.89 12.91 29.09
C PRO A 28 -43.75 11.64 28.93
N ALA A 29 -43.13 10.55 28.51
CA ALA A 29 -43.65 9.21 28.69
C ALA A 29 -42.46 8.27 28.96
N ALA A 30 -42.48 7.60 30.11
CA ALA A 30 -41.49 6.62 30.49
C ALA A 30 -41.37 5.52 29.42
N GLN A 31 -40.22 5.44 28.78
CA GLN A 31 -39.81 4.28 28.01
C GLN A 31 -38.56 3.71 28.68
N SER A 32 -38.68 2.45 29.08
CA SER A 32 -37.68 1.60 29.70
C SER A 32 -36.30 1.82 29.10
N ALA A 33 -35.29 1.94 29.96
CA ALA A 33 -33.90 1.96 29.54
C ALA A 33 -33.66 0.80 28.54
N PRO A 34 -33.20 1.05 27.31
CA PRO A 34 -32.56 -0.02 26.57
C PRO A 34 -31.34 -0.39 27.40
N THR A 35 -31.32 -1.61 27.92
CA THR A 35 -30.07 -2.27 28.30
C THR A 35 -29.16 -2.10 27.10
N ASN A 36 -28.09 -1.31 27.29
CA ASN A 36 -27.07 -1.11 26.29
C ASN A 36 -26.33 -2.45 26.16
N THR A 37 -26.91 -3.39 25.41
CA THR A 37 -26.15 -4.50 24.86
C THR A 37 -25.22 -3.86 23.85
N ALA A 38 -24.02 -3.51 24.32
CA ALA A 38 -22.95 -3.06 23.47
C ALA A 38 -22.74 -4.14 22.39
N ALA A 39 -23.14 -3.83 21.16
CA ALA A 39 -22.66 -4.57 20.01
C ALA A 39 -21.12 -4.54 20.09
N PRO A 40 -20.42 -5.67 19.90
CA PRO A 40 -18.97 -5.63 19.86
C PRO A 40 -18.56 -4.62 18.78
N ALA A 41 -17.76 -3.63 19.17
CA ALA A 41 -17.15 -2.70 18.23
C ALA A 41 -16.47 -3.51 17.13
N PRO A 42 -16.54 -3.09 15.85
CA PRO A 42 -15.82 -3.79 14.79
C PRO A 42 -14.36 -3.89 15.21
N THR A 43 -13.88 -5.12 15.44
CA THR A 43 -12.46 -5.38 15.66
C THR A 43 -11.75 -5.00 14.38
N GLN A 44 -11.13 -3.82 14.38
CA GLN A 44 -10.30 -3.39 13.27
C GLN A 44 -9.13 -4.38 13.20
N ALA A 45 -9.09 -5.20 12.14
CA ALA A 45 -8.00 -6.12 11.92
C ALA A 45 -6.67 -5.33 11.93
N PRO A 46 -5.59 -5.87 12.51
CA PRO A 46 -4.30 -5.18 12.49
C PRO A 46 -3.93 -4.80 11.05
N ALA A 47 -3.60 -3.54 10.81
CA ALA A 47 -3.19 -3.09 9.49
C ALA A 47 -1.83 -3.69 9.13
N ILE A 48 -1.76 -4.49 8.08
CA ILE A 48 -0.49 -4.97 7.52
C ILE A 48 0.19 -3.81 6.79
N THR A 49 1.41 -3.47 7.18
CA THR A 49 2.24 -2.49 6.45
C THR A 49 3.11 -3.21 5.43
N PRO A 50 2.96 -2.94 4.12
CA PRO A 50 3.80 -3.58 3.10
C PRO A 50 5.26 -3.22 3.28
N SER A 51 6.16 -4.20 3.13
CA SER A 51 7.60 -3.95 3.17
C SER A 51 8.37 -4.99 2.37
N VAL A 52 9.55 -4.59 1.89
CA VAL A 52 10.52 -5.45 1.21
C VAL A 52 11.88 -5.22 1.86
N THR A 53 12.55 -6.30 2.25
CA THR A 53 13.92 -6.29 2.79
C THR A 53 14.82 -7.07 1.85
N VAL A 54 15.92 -6.43 1.46
CA VAL A 54 16.94 -6.99 0.57
C VAL A 54 18.32 -6.80 1.18
N GLU A 55 19.27 -7.60 0.73
CA GLU A 55 20.68 -7.53 1.09
C GLU A 55 21.53 -7.51 -0.19
N ASP A 56 22.72 -6.91 -0.09
CA ASP A 56 23.71 -6.95 -1.16
C ASP A 56 24.19 -8.39 -1.35
N GLN A 57 24.10 -8.87 -2.59
CA GLN A 57 24.39 -10.25 -2.95
C GLN A 57 24.82 -10.34 -4.41
N GLU A 58 25.52 -11.42 -4.73
CA GLU A 58 25.76 -11.79 -6.12
C GLU A 58 24.56 -12.54 -6.70
N VAL A 59 24.40 -12.48 -8.02
CA VAL A 59 23.45 -13.37 -8.72
C VAL A 59 24.06 -14.76 -8.78
N GLN A 60 23.39 -15.75 -8.19
CA GLN A 60 23.84 -17.15 -8.16
C GLN A 60 22.85 -18.03 -8.90
N ASP A 61 23.33 -18.84 -9.84
CA ASP A 61 22.52 -19.75 -10.67
C ASP A 61 21.30 -19.08 -11.34
N GLY A 62 21.48 -17.82 -11.77
CA GLY A 62 20.40 -17.03 -12.38
C GLY A 62 19.30 -16.63 -11.40
N LYS A 63 19.60 -16.59 -10.09
CA LYS A 63 18.65 -16.25 -9.05
C LYS A 63 19.18 -15.16 -8.13
N VAL A 64 18.24 -14.42 -7.54
CA VAL A 64 18.46 -13.52 -6.40
C VAL A 64 17.47 -13.88 -5.30
N VAL A 65 17.85 -13.64 -4.05
CA VAL A 65 17.03 -13.94 -2.88
C VAL A 65 16.57 -12.64 -2.23
N VAL A 66 15.26 -12.42 -2.16
CA VAL A 66 14.69 -11.33 -1.37
C VAL A 66 14.49 -11.83 0.05
N ALA A 67 15.23 -11.24 0.99
CA ALA A 67 15.30 -11.70 2.37
C ALA A 67 13.91 -11.76 3.03
N LYS A 68 13.10 -10.69 2.87
CA LYS A 68 11.73 -10.68 3.36
C LYS A 68 10.80 -9.82 2.53
N VAL A 69 9.57 -10.29 2.34
CA VAL A 69 8.46 -9.54 1.75
C VAL A 69 7.24 -9.66 2.67
N VAL A 70 6.74 -8.52 3.15
CA VAL A 70 5.46 -8.44 3.85
C VAL A 70 4.44 -7.87 2.89
N SER A 71 3.44 -8.68 2.51
CA SER A 71 2.41 -8.29 1.55
C SER A 71 1.04 -8.19 2.21
N PRO A 72 0.22 -7.16 1.92
CA PRO A 72 -1.12 -7.04 2.45
C PRO A 72 -2.13 -7.99 1.75
N GLY A 73 -1.69 -8.74 0.74
CA GLY A 73 -2.51 -9.68 -0.02
C GLY A 73 -1.63 -10.59 -0.90
N SER A 74 -2.26 -11.39 -1.75
CA SER A 74 -1.51 -12.14 -2.78
C SER A 74 -0.88 -11.17 -3.79
N GLY A 75 0.30 -11.51 -4.31
CA GLY A 75 1.01 -10.62 -5.21
C GLY A 75 2.29 -11.20 -5.78
N TRP A 76 3.16 -10.31 -6.23
CA TRP A 76 4.40 -10.61 -6.92
C TRP A 76 5.53 -9.73 -6.42
N ILE A 77 6.68 -10.34 -6.16
CA ILE A 77 7.95 -9.61 -6.05
C ILE A 77 8.61 -9.60 -7.43
N VAL A 78 8.90 -8.41 -7.95
CA VAL A 78 9.47 -8.23 -9.30
C VAL A 78 10.87 -7.63 -9.18
N ILE A 79 11.83 -8.21 -9.90
CA ILE A 79 13.21 -7.74 -9.96
C ILE A 79 13.41 -6.99 -11.28
N HIS A 80 13.85 -5.74 -11.17
CA HIS A 80 14.18 -4.88 -12.30
C HIS A 80 15.68 -4.63 -12.38
N ALA A 81 16.21 -4.58 -13.60
CA ALA A 81 17.50 -3.95 -13.85
C ALA A 81 17.42 -2.45 -13.59
N GLN A 82 18.56 -1.81 -13.33
CA GLN A 82 18.65 -0.37 -13.29
C GLN A 82 18.67 0.22 -14.71
N LYS A 83 17.92 1.30 -14.89
CA LYS A 83 18.01 2.18 -16.06
C LYS A 83 17.96 3.64 -15.61
N ASP A 84 19.02 4.40 -15.90
CA ASP A 84 19.12 5.83 -15.59
C ASP A 84 18.84 6.17 -14.10
N GLY A 85 19.34 5.32 -13.19
CA GLY A 85 19.13 5.47 -11.74
C GLY A 85 17.72 5.17 -11.24
N LYS A 86 16.89 4.50 -12.06
CA LYS A 86 15.52 4.07 -11.73
C LYS A 86 15.31 2.59 -12.05
N PRO A 87 14.23 1.96 -11.55
CA PRO A 87 13.80 0.67 -12.04
C PRO A 87 13.58 0.71 -13.55
N GLY A 88 14.24 -0.21 -14.25
CA GLY A 88 14.23 -0.36 -15.70
C GLY A 88 13.45 -1.60 -16.13
N PRO A 89 13.92 -2.36 -17.14
CA PRO A 89 13.28 -3.58 -17.59
C PRO A 89 13.18 -4.65 -16.49
N ILE A 90 12.12 -5.47 -16.55
CA ILE A 90 11.93 -6.63 -15.67
C ILE A 90 12.92 -7.73 -16.05
N LEU A 91 13.59 -8.30 -15.05
CA LEU A 91 14.46 -9.46 -15.20
C LEU A 91 13.77 -10.76 -14.79
N GLY A 92 12.86 -10.69 -13.81
CA GLY A 92 12.16 -11.85 -13.28
C GLY A 92 11.19 -11.49 -12.15
N PHE A 93 10.40 -12.46 -11.71
CA PHE A 93 9.42 -12.28 -10.64
C PHE A 93 9.10 -13.60 -9.94
N ALA A 94 8.60 -13.51 -8.71
CA ALA A 94 8.10 -14.65 -7.95
C ALA A 94 6.80 -14.29 -7.24
N ALA A 95 5.91 -15.27 -7.07
CA ALA A 95 4.67 -15.09 -6.33
C ALA A 95 4.94 -14.95 -4.83
N VAL A 96 4.16 -14.09 -4.17
CA VAL A 96 4.14 -13.94 -2.71
C VAL A 96 2.70 -14.05 -2.20
N LYS A 97 2.55 -14.64 -1.01
CA LYS A 97 1.26 -14.71 -0.32
C LYS A 97 1.05 -13.49 0.59
N GLU A 98 -0.18 -13.31 1.03
CA GLU A 98 -0.50 -12.40 2.12
C GLU A 98 0.34 -12.71 3.37
N GLY A 99 0.76 -11.66 4.07
CA GLY A 99 1.61 -11.73 5.25
C GLY A 99 3.09 -11.82 4.90
N GLU A 100 3.86 -12.49 5.76
CA GLU A 100 5.32 -12.59 5.65
C GLU A 100 5.75 -13.73 4.71
N ASN A 101 6.70 -13.41 3.83
CA ASN A 101 7.37 -14.33 2.93
C ASN A 101 8.89 -14.14 3.12
N GLU A 102 9.60 -15.18 3.51
CA GLU A 102 11.04 -15.13 3.75
C GLU A 102 11.81 -15.88 2.67
N ASN A 103 13.04 -15.44 2.41
CA ASN A 103 13.98 -16.10 1.49
C ASN A 103 13.34 -16.37 0.11
N VAL A 104 12.67 -15.36 -0.45
CA VAL A 104 11.95 -15.50 -1.72
C VAL A 104 12.98 -15.52 -2.86
N ALA A 105 13.23 -16.72 -3.38
CA ALA A 105 14.11 -16.90 -4.53
C ALA A 105 13.39 -16.48 -5.83
N VAL A 106 14.00 -15.54 -6.55
CA VAL A 106 13.50 -15.03 -7.82
C VAL A 106 14.46 -15.43 -8.92
N GLU A 107 13.96 -16.19 -9.90
CA GLU A 107 14.70 -16.47 -11.12
C GLU A 107 14.70 -15.25 -12.03
N ILE A 108 15.88 -14.90 -12.55
CA ILE A 108 16.10 -13.71 -13.35
C ILE A 108 16.88 -14.02 -14.62
N ASP A 109 16.65 -13.23 -15.66
CA ASP A 109 17.54 -13.20 -16.84
C ASP A 109 18.86 -12.50 -16.48
N ALA A 110 19.82 -13.30 -15.99
CA ALA A 110 21.13 -12.80 -15.57
C ALA A 110 21.93 -12.13 -16.71
N SER A 111 21.64 -12.47 -17.97
CA SER A 111 22.33 -11.84 -19.12
C SER A 111 21.99 -10.36 -19.31
N LYS A 112 20.90 -9.90 -18.67
CA LYS A 112 20.42 -8.52 -18.69
C LYS A 112 20.56 -7.80 -17.35
N ALA A 113 21.12 -8.48 -16.34
CA ALA A 113 21.32 -7.90 -15.03
C ALA A 113 22.31 -6.73 -15.08
N THR A 114 22.09 -5.76 -14.19
CA THR A 114 22.97 -4.63 -13.93
C THR A 114 23.51 -4.71 -12.52
N ASP A 115 24.56 -3.94 -12.21
CA ASP A 115 25.18 -3.91 -10.87
C ASP A 115 24.17 -3.57 -9.76
N ILE A 116 23.18 -2.73 -10.05
CA ILE A 116 22.09 -2.38 -9.14
C ILE A 116 20.80 -3.00 -9.65
N LEU A 117 20.11 -3.74 -8.78
CA LEU A 117 18.79 -4.32 -9.04
C LEU A 117 17.75 -3.68 -8.11
N TYR A 118 16.51 -3.57 -8.57
CA TYR A 118 15.38 -3.09 -7.76
C TYR A 118 14.37 -4.20 -7.55
N ALA A 119 14.06 -4.49 -6.29
CA ALA A 119 12.94 -5.34 -5.91
C ALA A 119 11.70 -4.50 -5.61
N MET A 120 10.58 -4.80 -6.26
CA MET A 120 9.31 -4.10 -6.06
C MET A 120 8.18 -5.09 -5.80
N LEU A 121 7.42 -4.86 -4.73
CA LEU A 121 6.21 -5.61 -4.42
C LEU A 121 5.04 -5.05 -5.22
N HIS A 122 4.35 -5.93 -5.94
CA HIS A 122 3.09 -5.67 -6.61
C HIS A 122 1.99 -6.52 -6.00
N THR A 123 0.91 -5.90 -5.53
CA THR A 123 -0.27 -6.62 -5.03
C THR A 123 -1.24 -6.88 -6.18
N ASP A 124 -1.83 -8.07 -6.21
CA ASP A 124 -2.98 -8.35 -7.06
C ASP A 124 -4.22 -7.82 -6.33
N ALA A 125 -4.96 -6.91 -6.97
CA ALA A 125 -6.07 -6.17 -6.36
C ALA A 125 -7.35 -6.35 -7.16
#